data_AF-A0A543EKA4-F1
#
_entry.id   AF-A0A543EKA4-F1
#
_cell.length_a   1.000
_cell.length_b   1.000
_cell.length_c   1.000
_cell.angle_alpha   90.00
_cell.angle_beta   90.00
_cell.angle_gamma   90.00
#
_symmetry.space_group_name_H-M   'P 1'
#
loop_
_entity.id
_entity.type
_entity.pdbx_description
1 polymer ?
#
loop_
_entity_poly.entity_id
_entity_poly.type
_entity_poly.pdbx_seq_one_letter_code
_entity_poly.pdbx_strand_id
1 'polypeptide(L)'
;MMIILYLLILFPIFLKKYLDYQDSQRNKVHYLPLEPDPSPDYSHHDRNLHHDQKSQDYFDLVVRCLIFCTFDDKKYDSVADCLSLTDIGYDLRIFSYSEEIESLFRNKFISESLRQKIADFKKVTDEVDEEEWYFESLDLRHDERWKKINVAAEDLLTEMNIKERDFDFALYVPR
;
A
#
# COMPACT_ATOMS: atom_id res chain seq x y z
N MET A 1 42.80 14.17 2.13
CA MET A 1 42.66 14.40 3.59
C MET A 1 41.48 15.28 3.94
N MET A 2 41.26 16.42 3.26
CA MET A 2 40.10 17.31 3.48
C MET A 2 38.73 16.65 3.23
N ILE A 3 38.60 15.84 2.15
CA ILE A 3 37.34 15.17 1.80
C ILE A 3 36.90 14.17 2.88
N ILE A 4 37.85 13.44 3.48
CA ILE A 4 37.57 12.48 4.55
C ILE A 4 37.09 13.21 5.80
N LEU A 5 37.66 14.38 6.09
CA LEU A 5 37.22 15.23 7.20
C LEU A 5 35.80 15.78 6.96
N TYR A 6 35.48 16.21 5.73
CA TYR A 6 34.14 16.65 5.36
C TYR A 6 33.11 15.52 5.45
N LEU A 7 33.46 14.30 5.02
CA LEU A 7 32.59 13.13 5.15
C LEU A 7 32.35 12.78 6.62
N LEU A 8 33.38 12.84 7.48
CA LEU A 8 33.22 12.60 8.92
C LEU A 8 32.34 13.64 9.62
N ILE A 9 32.25 14.86 9.10
CA ILE A 9 31.39 15.92 9.65
C ILE A 9 29.98 15.87 9.05
N LEU A 10 29.86 15.63 7.74
CA LEU A 10 28.56 15.60 7.05
C LEU A 10 27.80 14.31 7.31
N PHE A 11 28.49 13.17 7.41
CA PHE A 11 27.86 11.88 7.67
C PHE A 11 27.00 11.87 8.93
N PRO A 12 27.45 12.32 10.12
CA PRO A 12 26.58 12.36 11.30
C PRO A 12 25.44 13.37 11.17
N ILE A 13 25.58 14.44 10.39
CA ILE A 13 24.51 15.42 10.14
C ILE A 13 23.42 14.80 9.25
N PHE A 14 23.82 14.13 8.17
CA PHE A 14 22.89 13.41 7.29
C PHE A 14 22.27 12.22 8.00
N LEU A 15 23.04 11.47 8.79
CA LEU A 15 22.55 10.36 9.59
C LEU A 15 21.54 10.84 10.63
N LYS A 16 21.82 11.93 11.34
CA LYS A 16 20.86 12.54 12.27
C LYS A 16 19.61 12.99 11.55
N LYS A 17 19.73 13.68 10.42
CA LYS A 17 18.57 14.13 9.63
C LYS A 17 17.75 12.96 9.08
N TYR A 18 18.41 11.86 8.70
CA TYR A 18 17.78 10.63 8.27
C TYR A 18 17.08 9.92 9.43
N LEU A 19 17.71 9.84 10.60
CA LEU A 19 17.12 9.27 11.81
C LEU A 19 15.95 10.11 12.32
N ASP A 20 16.07 11.45 12.34
CA ASP A 20 14.98 12.37 12.71
C ASP A 20 13.82 12.29 11.70
N TYR A 21 14.12 12.11 10.41
CA TYR A 21 13.11 11.84 9.38
C TYR A 21 12.44 10.49 9.59
N GLN A 22 13.21 9.43 9.84
CA GLN A 22 12.66 8.11 10.17
C GLN A 22 11.83 8.16 11.46
N ASP A 23 12.27 8.87 12.49
CA ASP A 23 11.53 9.00 13.76
C ASP A 23 10.27 9.85 13.59
N SER A 24 10.29 10.84 12.69
CA SER A 24 9.10 11.59 12.27
C SER A 24 8.11 10.74 11.45
N GLN A 25 8.59 9.76 10.67
CA GLN A 25 7.73 8.79 9.99
C GLN A 25 7.23 7.71 10.96
N ARG A 26 8.07 7.28 11.91
CA ARG A 26 7.77 6.27 12.94
C ARG A 26 6.78 6.77 13.98
N ASN A 27 6.83 8.07 14.33
CA ASN A 27 5.83 8.73 15.19
C ASN A 27 4.61 9.23 14.43
N LYS A 28 4.61 9.15 13.09
CA LYS A 28 3.38 9.10 12.30
C LYS A 28 2.79 7.69 12.38
N VAL A 29 2.55 7.23 13.60
CA VAL A 29 1.62 6.12 13.81
C VAL A 29 0.26 6.70 13.46
N HIS A 30 -0.14 6.52 12.20
CA HIS A 30 -1.51 6.75 11.76
C HIS A 30 -2.37 5.66 12.40
N TYR A 31 -2.65 5.81 13.70
CA TYR A 31 -3.84 5.24 14.28
C TYR A 31 -4.99 5.88 13.51
N LEU A 32 -5.49 5.20 12.49
CA LEU A 32 -6.91 5.17 12.30
C LEU A 32 -7.38 4.33 13.48
N PRO A 33 -8.03 4.92 14.51
CA PRO A 33 -8.76 4.08 15.42
C PRO A 33 -9.69 3.22 14.55
N LEU A 34 -9.95 1.98 14.96
CA LEU A 34 -11.25 1.37 14.63
C LEU A 34 -12.29 2.31 15.25
N GLU A 35 -12.59 3.41 14.56
CA GLU A 35 -13.63 4.32 14.99
C GLU A 35 -14.93 3.56 14.78
N PRO A 36 -15.79 3.55 15.80
CA PRO A 36 -17.07 2.90 15.70
C PRO A 36 -17.78 3.42 14.47
N ASP A 37 -18.42 2.50 13.75
CA ASP A 37 -19.25 2.76 12.57
C ASP A 37 -20.00 4.09 12.78
N PRO A 38 -19.81 5.11 11.90
CA PRO A 38 -20.37 6.43 12.12
C PRO A 38 -21.87 6.28 12.38
N SER A 39 -22.34 6.88 13.48
CA SER A 39 -23.74 6.78 13.88
C SER A 39 -24.66 7.04 12.68
N PRO A 40 -25.83 6.40 12.61
CA PRO A 40 -26.73 6.51 11.45
C PRO A 40 -27.23 7.95 11.17
N ASP A 41 -26.87 8.92 12.01
CA ASP A 41 -27.19 10.35 11.89
C ASP A 41 -26.17 11.17 11.08
N TYR A 42 -25.06 10.58 10.62
CA TYR A 42 -24.12 11.29 9.75
C TYR A 42 -24.67 11.48 8.34
N SER A 43 -24.71 12.73 7.88
CA SER A 43 -25.07 13.02 6.50
C SER A 43 -24.06 12.39 5.53
N HIS A 44 -24.51 12.03 4.34
CA HIS A 44 -23.61 11.49 3.28
C HIS A 44 -22.48 12.48 2.96
N HIS A 45 -22.72 13.78 3.11
CA HIS A 45 -21.72 14.81 2.87
C HIS A 45 -20.59 14.75 3.91
N ASP A 46 -20.93 14.59 5.19
CA ASP A 46 -19.95 14.52 6.28
C ASP A 46 -19.09 13.26 6.20
N ARG A 47 -19.69 12.13 5.75
CA ARG A 47 -18.95 10.89 5.48
C ARG A 47 -17.94 11.06 4.35
N ASN A 48 -18.36 11.60 3.20
CA ASN A 48 -17.43 11.84 2.09
C ASN A 48 -16.27 12.73 2.54
N LEU A 49 -16.54 13.80 3.29
CA LEU A 49 -15.52 14.72 3.79
C LEU A 49 -14.51 14.02 4.72
N HIS A 50 -14.97 13.10 5.56
CA HIS A 50 -14.11 12.30 6.43
C HIS A 50 -13.15 11.40 5.63
N HIS A 51 -13.64 10.69 4.60
CA HIS A 51 -12.79 9.86 3.75
C HIS A 51 -11.88 10.71 2.84
N ASP A 52 -12.36 11.87 2.37
CA ASP A 52 -11.59 12.78 1.53
C ASP A 52 -10.35 13.31 2.26
N GLN A 53 -10.45 13.57 3.57
CA GLN A 53 -9.32 13.99 4.42
C GLN A 53 -8.21 12.94 4.53
N LYS A 54 -8.50 11.66 4.28
CA LYS A 54 -7.56 10.53 4.40
C LYS A 54 -7.11 9.98 3.03
N SER A 55 -7.45 10.66 1.93
CA SER A 55 -7.18 10.21 0.55
C SER A 55 -5.72 9.84 0.29
N GLN A 56 -4.77 10.61 0.84
CA GLN A 56 -3.35 10.30 0.67
C GLN A 56 -3.00 8.94 1.29
N ASP A 57 -3.49 8.69 2.51
CA ASP A 57 -3.23 7.44 3.22
C ASP A 57 -3.85 6.23 2.47
N TYR A 58 -5.03 6.42 1.87
CA TYR A 58 -5.66 5.41 1.01
C TYR A 58 -4.89 5.20 -0.29
N PHE A 59 -4.35 6.27 -0.89
CA PHE A 59 -3.58 6.17 -2.12
C PHE A 59 -2.26 5.43 -1.89
N ASP A 60 -1.55 5.76 -0.81
CA ASP A 60 -0.32 5.09 -0.41
C ASP A 60 -0.57 3.60 -0.13
N LEU A 61 -1.73 3.28 0.46
CA LEU A 61 -2.16 1.90 0.70
C LEU A 61 -2.42 1.15 -0.62
N VAL A 62 -3.15 1.75 -1.55
CA VAL A 62 -3.39 1.19 -2.89
C VAL A 62 -2.08 0.92 -3.61
N VAL A 63 -1.18 1.92 -3.67
CA VAL A 63 0.11 1.77 -4.35
C VAL A 63 0.95 0.66 -3.71
N ARG A 64 0.98 0.58 -2.38
CA ARG A 64 1.70 -0.48 -1.66
C ARG A 64 1.14 -1.86 -1.97
N CYS A 65 -0.18 -2.03 -1.93
CA CYS A 65 -0.83 -3.30 -2.26
C CYS A 65 -0.49 -3.73 -3.69
N LEU A 66 -0.60 -2.80 -4.64
CA LEU A 66 -0.26 -3.06 -6.03
C LEU A 66 1.20 -3.46 -6.19
N ILE A 67 2.15 -2.73 -5.58
CA ILE A 67 3.59 -3.07 -5.64
C ILE A 67 3.83 -4.46 -5.07
N PHE A 68 3.23 -4.80 -3.92
CA PHE A 68 3.37 -6.13 -3.35
C PHE A 68 2.84 -7.22 -4.30
N CYS A 69 1.70 -6.98 -4.93
CA CYS A 69 1.13 -7.87 -5.93
C CYS A 69 2.04 -8.11 -7.14
N THR A 70 3.07 -7.27 -7.37
CA THR A 70 4.03 -7.47 -8.46
C THR A 70 5.26 -8.31 -8.07
N PHE A 71 5.36 -8.75 -6.81
CA PHE A 71 6.52 -9.49 -6.34
C PHE A 71 6.59 -10.90 -6.94
N ASP A 72 7.80 -11.27 -7.34
CA ASP A 72 8.17 -12.66 -7.61
C ASP A 72 8.59 -13.36 -6.32
N ASP A 73 8.85 -14.66 -6.42
CA ASP A 73 9.32 -15.50 -5.31
C ASP A 73 10.58 -14.93 -4.62
N LYS A 74 11.52 -14.39 -5.40
CA LYS A 74 12.78 -13.86 -4.85
C LYS A 74 12.57 -12.58 -4.06
N LYS A 75 11.78 -11.64 -4.59
CA LYS A 75 11.44 -10.40 -3.87
C LYS A 75 10.64 -10.72 -2.63
N TYR A 76 9.70 -11.66 -2.72
CA TYR A 76 8.93 -12.12 -1.58
C TYR A 76 9.81 -12.70 -0.46
N ASP A 77 10.69 -13.67 -0.79
CA ASP A 77 11.61 -14.29 0.19
C ASP A 77 12.47 -13.24 0.92
N SER A 78 12.78 -12.12 0.27
CA SER A 78 13.59 -11.04 0.87
C SER A 78 12.86 -10.20 1.92
N VAL A 79 11.52 -10.25 1.96
CA VAL A 79 10.69 -9.47 2.89
C VAL A 79 9.83 -10.34 3.82
N ALA A 80 9.79 -11.65 3.60
CA ALA A 80 8.96 -12.60 4.34
C ALA A 80 9.16 -12.55 5.86
N ASP A 81 10.39 -12.32 6.33
CA ASP A 81 10.70 -12.23 7.77
C ASP A 81 10.22 -10.91 8.43
N CYS A 82 9.95 -9.87 7.64
CA CYS A 82 9.61 -8.54 8.13
C CYS A 82 8.12 -8.21 8.02
N LEU A 83 7.35 -9.06 7.32
CA LEU A 83 6.00 -8.74 6.95
C LEU A 83 5.07 -9.92 7.18
N SER A 84 4.06 -9.75 8.03
CA SER A 84 3.00 -10.74 8.16
C SER A 84 2.06 -10.59 6.97
N LEU A 85 1.99 -11.64 6.16
CA LEU A 85 1.21 -11.70 4.93
C LEU A 85 -0.29 -11.48 5.12
N THR A 86 -0.79 -11.87 6.30
CA THR A 86 -2.15 -11.60 6.75
C THR A 86 -2.49 -10.12 6.65
N ASP A 87 -1.51 -9.25 6.86
CA ASP A 87 -1.71 -7.81 6.89
C ASP A 87 -1.91 -7.24 5.48
N ILE A 88 -1.26 -7.82 4.47
CA ILE A 88 -1.47 -7.39 3.08
C ILE A 88 -2.77 -7.94 2.50
N GLY A 89 -3.12 -9.19 2.82
CA GLY A 89 -4.45 -9.72 2.49
C GLY A 89 -5.57 -8.85 3.06
N TYR A 90 -5.39 -8.37 4.30
CA TYR A 90 -6.30 -7.41 4.91
C TYR A 90 -6.29 -6.05 4.19
N ASP A 91 -5.11 -5.50 3.89
CA ASP A 91 -4.97 -4.22 3.20
C ASP A 91 -5.61 -4.21 1.80
N LEU A 92 -5.57 -5.34 1.07
CA LEU A 92 -6.24 -5.51 -0.23
C LEU A 92 -7.75 -5.31 -0.16
N ARG A 93 -8.36 -5.39 1.04
CA ARG A 93 -9.78 -5.05 1.23
C ARG A 93 -10.08 -3.59 0.91
N ILE A 94 -9.08 -2.70 0.84
CA ILE A 94 -9.28 -1.33 0.37
C ILE A 94 -10.00 -1.29 -0.98
N PHE A 95 -9.71 -2.22 -1.88
CA PHE A 95 -10.35 -2.28 -3.20
C PHE A 95 -11.84 -2.65 -3.12
N SER A 96 -12.28 -3.20 -1.99
CA SER A 96 -13.67 -3.54 -1.68
C SER A 96 -14.42 -2.41 -0.97
N TYR A 97 -13.70 -1.50 -0.30
CA TYR A 97 -14.30 -0.41 0.44
C TYR A 97 -14.57 0.78 -0.48
N SER A 98 -15.85 0.93 -0.81
CA SER A 98 -16.28 1.89 -1.83
C SER A 98 -15.95 3.32 -1.45
N GLU A 99 -16.08 3.73 -0.18
CA GLU A 99 -15.88 5.14 0.18
C GLU A 99 -14.42 5.59 0.13
N GLU A 100 -13.48 4.71 0.48
CA GLU A 100 -12.04 4.91 0.40
C GLU A 100 -11.60 5.01 -1.06
N ILE A 101 -12.06 4.11 -1.92
CA ILE A 101 -11.77 4.14 -3.36
C ILE A 101 -12.46 5.31 -4.06
N GLU A 102 -13.72 5.60 -3.74
CA GLU A 102 -14.43 6.78 -4.27
C GLU A 102 -13.73 8.07 -3.88
N SER A 103 -13.19 8.15 -2.67
CA SER A 103 -12.39 9.29 -2.22
C SER A 103 -11.18 9.52 -3.14
N LEU A 104 -10.49 8.46 -3.59
CA LEU A 104 -9.36 8.59 -4.52
C LEU A 104 -9.76 9.16 -5.88
N PHE A 105 -10.94 8.80 -6.39
CA PHE A 105 -11.47 9.35 -7.63
C PHE A 105 -11.93 10.81 -7.45
N ARG A 106 -12.71 11.11 -6.41
CA ARG A 106 -13.19 12.48 -6.10
C ARG A 106 -12.02 13.46 -5.96
N ASN A 107 -10.97 13.04 -5.26
CA ASN A 107 -9.78 13.86 -5.01
C ASN A 107 -8.72 13.75 -6.11
N LYS A 108 -9.00 13.03 -7.20
CA LYS A 108 -8.15 12.91 -8.40
C LYS A 108 -6.77 12.30 -8.15
N PHE A 109 -6.63 11.50 -7.10
CA PHE A 109 -5.46 10.65 -6.88
C PHE A 109 -5.39 9.55 -7.93
N ILE A 110 -6.55 9.05 -8.36
CA ILE A 110 -6.69 8.08 -9.43
C ILE A 110 -7.60 8.67 -10.50
N SER A 111 -7.23 8.51 -11.77
CA SER A 111 -8.07 8.92 -12.89
C SER A 111 -9.35 8.10 -12.94
N GLU A 112 -10.48 8.78 -13.14
CA GLU A 112 -11.80 8.17 -13.34
C GLU A 112 -11.81 7.13 -14.48
N SER A 113 -10.94 7.31 -15.48
CA SER A 113 -10.76 6.34 -16.59
C SER A 113 -10.27 4.97 -16.12
N LEU A 114 -9.66 4.87 -14.94
CA LEU A 114 -9.13 3.63 -14.38
C LEU A 114 -10.13 2.88 -13.51
N ARG A 115 -11.34 3.43 -13.31
CA ARG A 115 -12.39 2.81 -12.47
C ARG A 115 -12.68 1.36 -12.85
N GLN A 116 -12.84 1.10 -14.15
CA GLN A 116 -13.10 -0.26 -14.61
C GLN A 116 -11.90 -1.19 -14.34
N LYS A 117 -10.67 -0.72 -14.56
CA LYS A 117 -9.45 -1.51 -14.30
C LYS A 117 -9.29 -1.84 -12.82
N ILE A 118 -9.61 -0.91 -11.92
CA ILE A 118 -9.60 -1.15 -10.47
C ILE A 118 -10.65 -2.19 -10.08
N ALA A 119 -11.87 -2.08 -10.61
CA ALA A 119 -12.91 -3.07 -10.37
C ALA A 119 -12.53 -4.45 -10.90
N ASP A 120 -11.86 -4.52 -12.05
CA ASP A 120 -11.39 -5.77 -12.63
C ASP A 120 -10.21 -6.37 -11.86
N PHE A 121 -9.28 -5.54 -11.38
CA PHE A 121 -8.22 -6.00 -10.46
C PHE A 121 -8.80 -6.63 -9.20
N LYS A 122 -9.79 -5.98 -8.57
CA LYS A 122 -10.51 -6.55 -7.42
C LYS A 122 -11.10 -7.93 -7.73
N LYS A 123 -11.76 -8.09 -8.88
CA LYS A 123 -12.34 -9.40 -9.24
C LYS A 123 -11.28 -10.48 -9.33
N VAL A 124 -10.10 -10.16 -9.86
CA VAL A 124 -8.99 -11.11 -9.96
C VAL A 124 -8.45 -11.45 -8.57
N THR A 125 -8.35 -10.49 -7.65
CA THR A 125 -7.95 -10.77 -6.26
C THR A 125 -9.01 -11.54 -5.47
N ASP A 126 -10.30 -11.38 -5.80
CA ASP A 126 -11.41 -12.14 -5.22
C ASP A 126 -11.44 -13.61 -5.69
N GLU A 127 -10.65 -14.02 -6.70
CA GLU A 127 -10.44 -15.43 -7.08
C GLU A 127 -9.59 -16.20 -6.05
N VAL A 128 -8.98 -15.50 -5.09
CA VAL A 128 -8.17 -16.06 -4.01
C VAL A 128 -8.97 -15.92 -2.71
N ASP A 129 -9.30 -17.06 -2.09
CA ASP A 129 -10.08 -17.06 -0.85
C ASP A 129 -9.29 -16.35 0.28
N GLU A 130 -9.99 -15.76 1.25
CA GLU A 130 -9.35 -15.09 2.39
C GLU A 130 -8.37 -16.00 3.15
N GLU A 131 -8.71 -17.29 3.24
CA GLU A 131 -7.87 -18.32 3.85
C GLU A 131 -6.68 -18.74 2.96
N GLU A 132 -6.63 -18.33 1.70
CA GLU A 132 -5.49 -18.57 0.79
C GLU A 132 -4.54 -17.37 0.74
N TRP A 133 -4.96 -16.19 1.23
CA TRP A 133 -4.09 -15.02 1.38
C TRP A 133 -2.97 -15.22 2.43
N TYR A 134 -2.92 -16.38 3.09
CA TYR A 134 -1.71 -16.89 3.76
C TYR A 134 -0.70 -17.37 2.70
N PHE A 135 0.00 -16.41 2.10
CA PHE A 135 0.99 -16.59 1.03
C PHE A 135 2.11 -17.62 1.30
N GLU A 136 2.33 -18.04 2.56
CA GLU A 136 3.22 -19.16 2.89
C GLU A 136 2.81 -20.47 2.19
N SER A 137 1.58 -20.56 1.70
CA SER A 137 1.03 -21.70 0.96
C SER A 137 0.93 -21.49 -0.56
N LEU A 138 1.14 -20.26 -1.05
CA LEU A 138 1.01 -19.92 -2.47
C LEU A 138 2.33 -20.20 -3.20
N ASP A 139 2.29 -21.10 -4.18
CA ASP A 139 3.41 -21.31 -5.09
C ASP A 139 3.45 -20.16 -6.12
N LEU A 140 4.09 -19.04 -5.76
CA LEU A 140 4.22 -17.85 -6.61
C LEU A 140 4.76 -18.15 -8.02
N ARG A 141 5.50 -19.26 -8.21
CA ARG A 141 6.03 -19.66 -9.51
C ARG A 141 5.00 -20.34 -10.40
N HIS A 142 4.06 -21.08 -9.82
CA HIS A 142 3.14 -21.93 -10.57
C HIS A 142 1.65 -21.59 -10.38
N ASP A 143 1.29 -20.72 -9.43
CA ASP A 143 -0.09 -20.26 -9.27
C ASP A 143 -0.46 -19.28 -10.40
N GLU A 144 -1.33 -19.74 -11.30
CA GLU A 144 -1.83 -18.95 -12.43
C GLU A 144 -2.69 -17.76 -11.98
N ARG A 145 -3.35 -17.83 -10.81
CA ARG A 145 -4.08 -16.69 -10.25
C ARG A 145 -3.12 -15.59 -9.84
N TRP A 146 -2.01 -15.95 -9.20
CA TRP A 146 -0.97 -14.97 -8.85
C TRP A 146 -0.39 -14.28 -10.08
N LYS A 147 -0.12 -15.02 -11.16
CA LYS A 147 0.34 -14.42 -12.42
C LYS A 147 -0.65 -13.40 -12.98
N LYS A 148 -1.97 -13.68 -12.92
CA LYS A 148 -3.00 -12.72 -13.33
C LYS A 148 -3.02 -11.48 -12.43
N ILE A 149 -2.94 -11.67 -11.10
CA ILE A 149 -2.89 -10.58 -10.11
C ILE A 149 -1.67 -9.68 -10.39
N ASN A 150 -0.51 -10.28 -10.59
CA ASN A 150 0.74 -9.59 -10.88
C ASN A 150 0.66 -8.73 -12.14
N VAL A 151 0.20 -9.31 -13.25
CA VAL A 151 0.01 -8.59 -14.52
C VAL A 151 -0.98 -7.44 -14.35
N ALA A 152 -2.11 -7.67 -13.69
CA ALA A 152 -3.12 -6.64 -13.48
C ALA A 152 -2.62 -5.50 -12.57
N ALA A 153 -1.80 -5.82 -11.56
CA ALA A 153 -1.17 -4.84 -10.69
C ALA A 153 -0.11 -4.00 -11.42
N GLU A 154 0.76 -4.61 -12.22
CA GLU A 154 1.75 -3.88 -13.03
C GLU A 154 1.10 -2.96 -14.06
N ASP A 155 0.02 -3.41 -14.71
CA ASP A 155 -0.76 -2.60 -15.64
C ASP A 155 -1.37 -1.38 -14.93
N LEU A 156 -1.95 -1.56 -13.74
CA LEU A 156 -2.50 -0.45 -12.95
C LEU A 156 -1.43 0.54 -12.52
N LEU A 157 -0.30 0.07 -11.96
CA LEU A 157 0.80 0.95 -11.54
C LEU A 157 1.34 1.77 -12.73
N THR A 158 1.42 1.15 -13.90
CA THR A 158 1.88 1.81 -15.14
C THR A 158 0.91 2.89 -15.59
N GLU A 159 -0.39 2.61 -15.62
CA GLU A 159 -1.44 3.55 -16.00
C GLU A 159 -1.61 4.69 -14.98
N MET A 160 -1.33 4.42 -13.71
CA MET A 160 -1.24 5.42 -12.64
C MET A 160 0.06 6.24 -12.70
N ASN A 161 0.97 5.93 -13.62
CA ASN A 161 2.29 6.55 -13.76
C ASN A 161 3.14 6.47 -12.47
N ILE A 162 2.94 5.42 -11.67
CA ILE A 162 3.84 5.06 -10.58
C ILE A 162 5.07 4.42 -11.21
N LYS A 163 6.27 4.91 -10.87
CA LYS A 163 7.53 4.40 -11.43
C LYS A 163 8.30 3.51 -10.46
N GLU A 164 8.10 3.72 -9.17
CA GLU A 164 8.72 2.93 -8.12
C GLU A 164 8.01 1.58 -8.01
N ARG A 165 8.79 0.50 -7.91
CA ARG A 165 8.33 -0.90 -7.77
C ARG A 165 8.94 -1.58 -6.56
N ASP A 166 9.66 -0.80 -5.77
CA ASP A 166 10.32 -1.25 -4.56
C ASP A 166 9.66 -0.49 -3.42
N PHE A 167 9.31 -1.20 -2.37
CA PHE A 167 8.75 -0.62 -1.16
C PHE A 167 9.51 -1.22 0.02
N ASP A 168 9.96 -0.37 0.93
CA ASP A 168 10.65 -0.82 2.14
C ASP A 168 9.65 -1.38 3.15
N PHE A 169 9.33 -2.65 2.98
CA PHE A 169 8.43 -3.37 3.85
C PHE A 169 9.03 -3.64 5.24
N ALA A 170 10.33 -3.44 5.47
CA ALA A 170 10.89 -3.50 6.83
C ALA A 170 10.42 -2.33 7.71
N LEU A 171 9.91 -1.27 7.09
CA LEU A 171 9.29 -0.13 7.76
C LEU A 171 7.76 -0.23 7.81
N TYR A 172 7.19 -1.32 7.28
CA TYR A 172 5.76 -1.55 7.28
C TYR A 172 5.26 -1.85 8.69
N VAL A 173 4.23 -1.13 9.10
CA VAL A 173 3.49 -1.40 10.33
C VAL A 173 2.08 -1.78 9.89
N PRO A 174 1.67 -3.04 10.12
CA PRO A 174 0.30 -3.49 9.89
C PRO A 174 -0.71 -2.58 10.57
N ARG A 175 -1.87 -2.38 9.93
CA ARG A 175 -2.99 -1.66 10.55
C ARG A 175 -3.82 -2.57 11.45
#